data_AF-K3ZCV0-F1
#
_entry.id   AF-K3ZCV0-F1
#
_cell.length_a   1.000
_cell.length_b   1.000
_cell.length_c   1.000
_cell.angle_alpha   90.00
_cell.angle_beta   90.00
_cell.angle_gamma   90.00
#
_symmetry.space_group_name_H-M   'P 1'
#
loop_
_entity.id
_entity.type
_entity.pdbx_description
1 polymer ?
#
loop_
_entity_poly.entity_id
_entity_poly.type
_entity_poly.pdbx_seq_one_letter_code
_entity_poly.pdbx_strand_id
1 'polypeptide(L)'
;MDADDAPHVANGNYGVLPADVLYNIFLCLPANPLCHLRLVCHSWWSLTPDPLFARAHSSRHPHVAALHCNLQALHVVDLHDKIVVKRLHLGQPGFFLGT
;
A
#
# COMPACT_ATOMS: atom_id res chain seq x y z
N MET A 1 -36.09 -4.37 43.30
CA MET A 1 -36.53 -5.33 42.26
C MET A 1 -36.51 -4.55 40.98
N ASP A 2 -35.29 -4.47 40.49
CA ASP A 2 -34.73 -3.40 39.69
C ASP A 2 -34.91 -3.78 38.22
N ALA A 3 -35.71 -3.02 37.51
CA ALA A 3 -36.06 -3.27 36.11
C ALA A 3 -35.46 -2.20 35.19
N ASP A 4 -34.21 -1.80 35.48
CA ASP A 4 -33.49 -0.74 34.75
C ASP A 4 -32.04 -1.15 34.40
N ASP A 5 -31.84 -2.45 34.09
CA ASP A 5 -30.54 -2.96 33.63
C ASP A 5 -30.72 -3.84 32.39
N ALA A 6 -31.56 -3.39 31.45
CA ALA A 6 -31.47 -3.88 30.09
C ALA A 6 -30.22 -3.24 29.47
N PRO A 7 -29.19 -4.01 29.07
CA PRO A 7 -28.07 -3.41 28.38
C PRO A 7 -28.63 -2.69 27.16
N HIS A 8 -28.36 -1.39 27.06
CA HIS A 8 -28.38 -0.71 25.79
C HIS A 8 -27.46 -1.53 24.88
N VAL A 9 -28.04 -2.46 24.15
CA VAL A 9 -27.47 -3.00 22.93
C VAL A 9 -27.30 -1.76 22.08
N ALA A 10 -26.12 -1.15 22.21
CA ALA A 10 -25.49 -0.37 21.19
C ALA A 10 -25.42 -1.34 20.02
N ASN A 11 -26.53 -1.44 19.30
CA ASN A 11 -26.58 -1.88 17.94
C ASN A 11 -25.81 -0.79 17.22
N GLY A 12 -24.50 -0.83 17.39
CA GLY A 12 -23.53 -0.06 16.67
C GLY A 12 -23.75 -0.53 15.25
N ASN A 13 -24.67 0.14 14.59
CA ASN A 13 -24.58 0.34 13.17
C ASN A 13 -23.21 0.99 13.03
N TYR A 14 -22.18 0.15 12.88
CA TYR A 14 -20.80 0.55 12.66
C TYR A 14 -20.86 1.25 11.31
N GLY A 15 -21.22 2.54 11.36
CA GLY A 15 -21.75 3.26 10.22
C GLY A 15 -20.87 2.97 9.03
N VAL A 16 -21.47 2.40 7.98
CA VAL A 16 -20.76 2.04 6.76
C VAL A 16 -19.94 3.25 6.36
N LEU A 17 -18.61 3.12 6.41
CA LEU A 17 -17.73 4.23 6.15
C LEU A 17 -17.95 4.69 4.70
N PRO A 18 -18.22 5.99 4.45
CA PRO A 18 -18.34 6.49 3.09
C PRO A 18 -17.09 6.17 2.26
N ALA A 19 -17.28 5.85 0.99
CA ALA A 19 -16.19 5.40 0.12
C ALA A 19 -15.09 6.46 -0.07
N ASP A 20 -15.45 7.75 -0.05
CA ASP A 20 -14.54 8.88 -0.11
C ASP A 20 -13.66 9.01 1.14
N VAL A 21 -14.20 8.71 2.31
CA VAL A 21 -13.42 8.69 3.56
C VAL A 21 -12.47 7.50 3.55
N LEU A 22 -12.93 6.33 3.10
CA LEU A 22 -12.08 5.15 2.96
C LEU A 22 -10.94 5.39 1.95
N TYR A 23 -11.23 6.07 0.84
CA TYR A 23 -10.24 6.50 -0.14
C TYR A 23 -9.16 7.39 0.48
N ASN A 24 -9.57 8.39 1.27
CA ASN A 24 -8.63 9.28 1.95
C ASN A 24 -7.76 8.55 2.98
N ILE A 25 -8.33 7.60 3.73
CA ILE A 25 -7.58 6.76 4.67
C ILE A 25 -6.54 5.94 3.91
N PHE A 26 -6.91 5.32 2.80
CA PHE A 26 -5.98 4.51 2.00
C PHE A 26 -4.85 5.35 1.42
N LEU A 27 -5.10 6.61 1.04
CA LEU A 27 -4.04 7.52 0.58
C LEU A 27 -3.02 7.88 1.68
N CYS A 28 -3.37 7.74 2.97
CA CYS A 28 -2.45 8.00 4.07
C CYS A 28 -1.51 6.82 4.37
N LEU A 29 -1.83 5.63 3.86
CA LEU A 29 -1.08 4.42 4.15
C LEU A 29 -0.04 4.14 3.07
N PRO A 30 1.15 3.61 3.40
CA PRO A 30 2.12 3.18 2.41
C PRO A 30 1.64 1.92 1.66
N ALA A 31 2.32 1.59 0.55
CA ALA A 31 1.89 0.52 -0.35
C ALA A 31 1.82 -0.88 0.32
N ASN A 32 2.70 -1.15 1.28
CA ASN A 32 2.75 -2.44 1.98
C ASN A 32 1.47 -2.74 2.79
N PRO A 33 1.07 -1.90 3.78
CA PRO A 33 -0.19 -2.12 4.50
C PRO A 33 -1.42 -2.04 3.60
N LEU A 34 -1.38 -1.27 2.51
CA LEU A 34 -2.46 -1.25 1.51
C LEU A 34 -2.68 -2.62 0.86
N CYS A 35 -1.62 -3.37 0.56
CA CYS A 35 -1.75 -4.73 0.01
C CYS A 35 -2.47 -5.68 0.97
N HIS A 36 -2.31 -5.51 2.28
CA HIS A 36 -3.03 -6.31 3.27
C HIS A 36 -4.49 -5.90 3.41
N LEU A 37 -4.79 -4.59 3.35
CA LEU A 37 -6.16 -4.09 3.41
C LEU A 37 -7.02 -4.56 2.24
N ARG A 38 -6.40 -4.72 1.06
CA ARG A 38 -7.04 -5.32 -0.12
C ARG A 38 -7.56 -6.74 0.10
N LEU A 39 -7.08 -7.44 1.13
CA LEU A 39 -7.51 -8.81 1.46
C LEU A 39 -8.67 -8.85 2.46
N VAL A 40 -9.06 -7.71 3.06
CA VAL A 40 -10.10 -7.65 4.09
C VAL A 40 -11.48 -7.91 3.51
N CYS A 41 -11.84 -7.20 2.43
CA CYS A 41 -13.11 -7.41 1.73
C CYS A 41 -13.03 -6.94 0.26
N HIS A 42 -13.98 -7.41 -0.55
CA HIS A 42 -14.06 -7.06 -1.97
C HIS A 42 -14.25 -5.54 -2.21
N SER A 43 -14.99 -4.87 -1.32
CA SER A 43 -15.25 -3.43 -1.40
C SER A 43 -13.98 -2.58 -1.26
N TRP A 44 -13.02 -3.04 -0.46
CA TRP A 44 -11.72 -2.36 -0.29
C TRP A 44 -10.80 -2.64 -1.47
N TRP A 45 -10.83 -3.88 -1.96
CA TRP A 45 -10.06 -4.28 -3.14
C TRP A 45 -10.44 -3.47 -4.39
N SER A 46 -11.73 -3.16 -4.60
CA SER A 46 -12.20 -2.42 -5.78
C SER A 46 -11.73 -0.96 -5.85
N LEU A 47 -11.26 -0.37 -4.75
CA LEU A 47 -10.84 1.04 -4.72
C LEU A 47 -9.36 1.25 -5.09
N THR A 48 -8.51 0.26 -4.81
CA THR A 48 -7.06 0.33 -5.08
C THR A 48 -6.60 0.25 -6.55
N PRO A 49 -7.28 -0.42 -7.49
CA PRO A 49 -6.83 -0.47 -8.89
C PRO A 49 -7.17 0.80 -9.70
N ASP A 50 -7.80 1.81 -9.09
CA ASP A 50 -8.12 3.06 -9.76
C ASP A 50 -6.85 3.85 -10.14
N PRO A 51 -6.66 4.24 -11.42
CA PRO A 51 -5.50 5.02 -11.85
C PRO A 51 -5.41 6.40 -11.19
N LEU A 52 -6.53 7.02 -10.79
CA LEU A 52 -6.49 8.28 -10.05
C LEU A 52 -5.95 8.05 -8.63
N PHE A 53 -6.39 6.99 -7.95
CA PHE A 53 -5.80 6.53 -6.70
C PHE A 53 -4.29 6.30 -6.84
N ALA A 54 -3.84 5.57 -7.86
CA ALA A 54 -2.40 5.30 -8.06
C ALA A 54 -1.58 6.58 -8.21
N ARG A 55 -2.09 7.57 -8.95
CA ARG A 55 -1.43 8.88 -9.14
C ARG A 55 -1.38 9.68 -7.85
N ALA A 56 -2.50 9.78 -7.13
CA ALA A 56 -2.59 10.49 -5.85
C ALA A 56 -1.73 9.82 -4.77
N HIS A 57 -1.69 8.49 -4.76
CA HIS A 57 -0.87 7.70 -3.85
C HIS A 57 0.62 7.91 -4.14
N SER A 58 1.03 7.90 -5.41
CA SER A 58 2.44 8.12 -5.80
C SER A 58 2.96 9.52 -5.48
N SER A 59 2.09 10.55 -5.40
CA SER A 59 2.52 11.89 -4.98
C SER A 59 2.73 11.99 -3.47
N ARG A 60 2.00 11.21 -2.68
CA ARG A 60 2.10 11.17 -1.21
C ARG A 60 3.18 10.20 -0.72
N HIS A 61 3.38 9.10 -1.45
CA HIS A 61 4.32 8.04 -1.15
C HIS A 61 5.32 7.87 -2.29
N PRO A 62 6.29 8.80 -2.43
CA PRO A 62 7.29 8.73 -3.48
C PRO A 62 8.21 7.53 -3.25
N HIS A 63 8.28 6.65 -4.24
CA HIS A 63 9.27 5.59 -4.28
C HIS A 63 10.49 6.09 -5.04
N VAL A 64 11.68 5.96 -4.45
CA VAL A 64 12.94 6.28 -5.14
C VAL A 64 13.55 4.98 -5.62
N ALA A 65 13.77 4.91 -6.92
CA ALA A 65 14.56 3.86 -7.54
C ALA A 65 15.99 4.39 -7.72
N ALA A 66 16.94 3.84 -6.97
CA ALA A 66 18.36 4.12 -7.12
C ALA A 66 19.03 2.99 -7.91
N LEU A 67 19.73 3.35 -8.98
CA LEU A 67 20.58 2.43 -9.73
C LEU A 67 22.03 2.58 -9.25
N HIS A 68 22.61 1.50 -8.74
CA HIS A 68 24.01 1.49 -8.38
C HIS A 68 24.85 0.96 -9.55
N CYS A 69 25.41 1.87 -10.35
CA CYS A 69 26.13 1.55 -11.60
C CYS A 69 27.35 0.62 -11.41
N ASN A 70 27.90 0.53 -10.19
CA ASN A 70 29.06 -0.34 -9.90
C ASN A 70 28.66 -1.76 -9.42
N LEU A 71 27.38 -2.01 -9.10
CA LEU A 71 26.90 -3.33 -8.60
C LEU A 71 25.80 -3.96 -9.46
N GLN A 72 25.42 -3.35 -10.58
CA GLN A 72 24.29 -3.79 -11.43
C GLN A 72 23.00 -4.08 -10.63
N ALA A 73 22.82 -3.37 -9.51
CA ALA A 73 21.70 -3.57 -8.60
C ALA A 73 20.76 -2.36 -8.68
N LEU A 74 19.48 -2.65 -8.92
CA LEU A 74 18.38 -1.70 -8.78
C LEU A 74 17.83 -1.80 -7.35
N HIS A 75 17.87 -0.69 -6.63
CA HIS A 75 17.33 -0.57 -5.28
C HIS A 75 16.08 0.29 -5.35
N VAL A 76 14.92 -0.31 -5.09
CA VAL A 76 13.68 0.45 -4.88
C VAL A 76 13.52 0.66 -3.38
N VAL A 77 13.53 1.92 -2.97
CA VAL A 77 13.37 2.35 -1.58
C VAL A 77 12.04 3.08 -1.47
N ASP A 78 11.20 2.64 -0.53
CA ASP A 78 10.02 3.39 -0.10
C ASP A 78 10.46 4.40 0.96
N LEU A 79 10.25 5.68 0.68
CA LEU A 79 10.65 6.77 1.57
C LEU A 79 9.73 6.92 2.78
N HIS A 80 8.55 6.31 2.75
CA HIS A 80 7.58 6.42 3.83
C HIS A 80 7.94 5.54 5.04
N ASP A 81 8.43 4.32 4.81
CA ASP A 81 8.77 3.37 5.88
C ASP A 81 10.28 3.19 6.10
N LYS A 82 11.13 3.86 5.29
CA LYS A 82 12.59 3.60 5.22
C LYS A 82 12.95 2.13 5.00
N ILE A 83 12.03 1.33 4.47
CA ILE A 83 12.25 -0.08 4.14
C ILE A 83 12.71 -0.16 2.68
N VAL A 84 13.80 -0.89 2.44
CA VAL A 84 14.21 -1.27 1.08
C VAL A 84 13.21 -2.30 0.57
N VAL A 85 12.33 -1.89 -0.33
CA VAL A 85 11.21 -2.73 -0.82
C VAL A 85 11.72 -3.85 -1.70
N LYS A 86 12.78 -3.61 -2.49
CA LYS A 86 13.32 -4.65 -3.36
C LYS A 86 14.72 -4.31 -3.85
N ARG A 87 15.65 -5.27 -3.71
CA ARG A 87 16.92 -5.27 -4.44
C ARG A 87 16.79 -6.25 -5.60
N LEU A 88 16.91 -5.74 -6.82
CA LEU A 88 16.93 -6.55 -8.04
C LEU A 88 18.35 -6.50 -8.60
N HIS A 89 19.04 -7.64 -8.64
CA HIS A 89 20.27 -7.75 -9.40
C HIS A 89 19.89 -7.93 -10.88
N LEU A 90 20.29 -6.98 -11.71
CA LEU A 90 20.17 -7.12 -13.15
C LEU A 90 21.26 -8.11 -13.56
N GLY A 91 20.86 -9.32 -13.94
CA GLY A 91 21.80 -10.31 -14.48
C GLY A 91 22.60 -9.69 -15.62
N GLN A 92 23.92 -9.88 -15.62
CA GLN A 92 24.81 -9.34 -16.65
C GLN A 92 24.26 -9.70 -18.05
N PRO A 93 24.09 -8.75 -18.98
CA PRO A 93 24.14 -9.13 -20.39
C PRO A 93 25.55 -9.68 -20.61
N GLY A 94 25.65 -10.99 -20.85
CA GLY A 94 26.91 -11.66 -21.11
C GLY A 94 27.71 -10.87 -22.14
N PHE A 95 28.87 -10.37 -21.72
CA PHE A 95 29.92 -9.97 -22.65
C PHE A 95 30.32 -11.24 -23.41
N PHE A 96 29.71 -11.47 -24.58
CA PHE A 96 30.28 -12.34 -25.59
C PHE A 96 31.51 -11.60 -26.16
N LEU A 97 32.66 -11.82 -25.53
CA LEU A 97 33.95 -11.63 -26.16
C LEU A 97 34.63 -13.01 -26.19
N GLY A 98 34.90 -13.50 -27.39
CA GLY A 98 35.47 -14.83 -27.68
C GLY A 98 35.22 -15.16 -29.15
N THR A 99 35.87 -14.42 -30.04
CA THR A 99 36.97 -14.88 -30.94
C THR A 99 36.48 -15.73 -32.10
#